data_AF-A0A3A8KWB8-F1
#
_entry.id   AF-A0A3A8KWB8-F1
#
_cell.length_a   1.000
_cell.length_b   1.000
_cell.length_c   1.000
_cell.angle_alpha   90.00
_cell.angle_beta   90.00
_cell.angle_gamma   90.00
#
_symmetry.space_group_name_H-M   'P 1'
#
loop_
_entity.id
_entity.type
_entity.pdbx_description
1 polymer ?
#
loop_
_entity_poly.entity_id
_entity_poly.type
_entity_poly.pdbx_seq_one_letter_code
_entity_poly.pdbx_strand_id
1 'polypeptide(L)'
;MTGGVLPDAPARRARHGWVFGLALLAALILGVTRASDEREFARLLKQSAPAWLFVAALLQAATYLAQSAVWRAVLRRTRFRVPLGALYVMSFAKLFVDQALPSAGISGAALIVHGLERRGVGRGPVMACVVVETMTNSTALILALLVALVMAD
;
A
#
# COMPACT_ATOMS: atom_id res chain seq x y z
N MET A 1 -22.05 46.97 -28.06
CA MET A 1 -20.88 46.28 -28.64
C MET A 1 -19.94 45.95 -27.47
N THR A 2 -20.17 44.82 -26.78
CA THR A 2 -19.33 43.58 -26.83
C THR A 2 -17.88 43.88 -26.40
N GLY A 3 -17.39 43.51 -25.22
CA GLY A 3 -17.50 42.26 -24.48
C GLY A 3 -16.06 41.84 -24.17
N GLY A 4 -15.63 41.94 -22.90
CA GLY A 4 -14.27 41.62 -22.47
C GLY A 4 -14.32 40.70 -21.26
N VAL A 5 -14.29 39.40 -21.53
CA VAL A 5 -14.33 38.28 -20.59
C VAL A 5 -13.07 38.27 -19.72
N LEU A 6 -13.25 38.14 -18.39
CA LEU A 6 -12.21 37.78 -17.43
C LEU A 6 -11.56 36.43 -17.79
N PRO A 7 -10.22 36.31 -17.83
CA PRO A 7 -9.56 35.03 -17.67
C PRO A 7 -9.31 34.77 -16.18
N ASP A 8 -10.26 34.11 -15.51
CA ASP A 8 -9.95 33.37 -14.27
C ASP A 8 -9.14 32.12 -14.65
N ALA A 9 -7.83 32.17 -14.42
CA ALA A 9 -6.91 31.05 -14.63
C ALA A 9 -6.40 30.47 -13.28
N PRO A 10 -6.02 29.18 -13.24
CA PRO A 10 -6.52 28.23 -12.24
C PRO A 10 -5.70 28.18 -10.95
N ALA A 11 -6.06 28.98 -9.95
CA ALA A 11 -5.46 28.92 -8.61
C ALA A 11 -5.73 27.60 -7.84
N ARG A 12 -6.61 26.73 -8.35
CA ARG A 12 -7.04 25.50 -7.66
C ARG A 12 -6.06 24.33 -7.80
N ARG A 13 -5.18 24.33 -8.81
CA ARG A 13 -4.16 23.27 -9.03
C ARG A 13 -2.87 23.53 -8.26
N ALA A 14 -2.54 24.80 -8.02
CA ALA A 14 -1.38 25.19 -7.23
C ALA A 14 -1.53 24.81 -5.76
N ARG A 15 -2.73 24.96 -5.17
CA ARG A 15 -2.99 24.60 -3.76
C ARG A 15 -2.64 23.15 -3.42
N HIS A 16 -2.92 22.18 -4.29
CA HIS A 16 -2.60 20.78 -4.03
C HIS A 16 -1.09 20.48 -4.12
N GLY A 17 -0.37 21.14 -5.03
CA GLY A 17 1.09 21.05 -5.11
C GLY A 17 1.78 21.65 -3.87
N TRP A 18 1.22 22.74 -3.32
CA TRP A 18 1.71 23.35 -2.09
C TRP A 18 1.41 22.51 -0.85
N VAL A 19 0.23 21.90 -0.75
CA VAL A 19 -0.09 20.98 0.36
C VAL A 19 0.80 19.74 0.32
N PHE A 20 1.04 19.17 -0.86
CA PHE A 20 1.97 18.05 -1.04
C PHE A 20 3.40 18.45 -0.69
N GLY A 21 3.87 19.61 -1.16
CA GLY A 21 5.19 20.14 -0.83
C GLY A 21 5.37 20.38 0.67
N LEU A 22 4.35 20.93 1.35
CA LEU A 22 4.37 21.16 2.79
C LEU A 22 4.34 19.84 3.57
N ALA A 23 3.56 18.85 3.12
CA ALA A 23 3.51 17.52 3.72
C ALA A 23 4.84 16.77 3.54
N LEU A 24 5.48 16.88 2.36
CA LEU A 24 6.80 16.30 2.10
C LEU A 24 7.89 16.96 2.95
N LEU A 25 7.83 18.29 3.08
CA LEU A 25 8.74 19.05 3.93
C LEU A 25 8.55 18.70 5.41
N ALA A 26 7.32 18.58 5.88
CA ALA A 26 7.01 18.15 7.24
C ALA A 26 7.48 16.71 7.50
N ALA A 27 7.27 15.80 6.55
CA ALA A 27 7.77 14.42 6.62
C ALA A 27 9.31 14.38 6.64
N LEU A 28 9.98 15.23 5.87
CA LEU A 28 11.44 15.37 5.87
C LEU A 28 11.95 15.93 7.20
N ILE A 29 11.33 16.98 7.74
CA ILE A 29 11.67 17.57 9.03
C ILE A 29 11.46 16.55 10.16
N LEU A 30 10.35 15.81 10.14
CA LEU A 30 10.09 14.72 11.10
C LEU A 30 11.08 13.56 10.94
N GLY A 31 11.45 13.20 9.71
CA GLY A 31 12.45 12.18 9.42
C GLY A 31 13.85 12.56 9.91
N VAL A 32 14.28 13.81 9.68
CA VAL A 32 15.59 14.33 10.11
C VAL A 32 15.64 14.53 11.63
N THR A 33 14.56 15.00 12.24
CA THR A 33 14.49 15.13 13.71
C THR A 33 14.47 13.78 14.42
N ARG A 34 13.83 12.76 13.84
CA ARG A 34 13.92 11.36 14.32
C ARG A 34 15.22 10.63 13.96
N ALA A 35 15.98 11.09 12.95
CA ALA A 35 17.31 10.53 12.65
C ALA A 35 18.31 10.80 13.80
N SER A 36 18.04 11.78 14.66
CA SER A 36 18.81 12.04 15.88
C SER A 36 18.81 10.87 16.88
N ASP A 37 17.88 9.91 16.74
CA ASP A 37 17.72 8.69 17.55
C ASP A 37 18.49 7.47 17.00
N GLU A 38 19.34 7.62 15.98
CA GLU A 38 20.05 6.48 15.37
C GLU A 38 20.90 5.67 16.36
N ARG A 39 21.45 6.32 17.40
CA ARG A 39 22.24 5.65 18.46
C ARG A 39 21.34 4.93 19.47
N GLU A 40 20.17 5.48 19.76
CA GLU A 40 19.14 4.87 20.61
C GLU A 40 18.54 3.65 19.89
N PHE A 41 18.18 3.79 18.61
CA PHE A 41 17.68 2.73 17.74
C PHE A 41 18.72 1.62 17.54
N ALA A 42 20.00 1.96 17.32
CA ALA A 42 21.07 0.97 17.21
C ALA A 42 21.36 0.27 18.55
N ARG A 43 21.23 0.98 19.68
CA ARG A 43 21.34 0.39 21.02
C ARG A 43 20.16 -0.54 21.32
N LEU A 44 18.94 -0.13 20.95
CA LEU A 44 17.74 -0.96 20.98
C LEU A 44 17.87 -2.15 20.03
N LEU A 45 18.43 -2.03 18.83
CA LEU A 45 18.65 -3.16 17.92
C LEU A 45 19.68 -4.17 18.47
N LYS A 46 20.72 -3.66 19.17
CA LYS A 46 21.74 -4.50 19.81
C LYS A 46 21.25 -5.18 21.08
N GLN A 47 20.36 -4.53 21.83
CA GLN A 47 19.75 -5.10 23.05
C GLN A 47 18.49 -5.93 22.75
N SER A 48 17.73 -5.58 21.72
CA SER A 48 16.48 -6.22 21.35
C SER A 48 16.77 -7.38 20.41
N ALA A 49 16.69 -8.58 20.99
CA ALA A 49 16.92 -9.88 20.40
C ALA A 49 16.67 -9.95 18.87
N PRO A 50 17.70 -10.24 18.04
CA PRO A 50 17.58 -10.35 16.58
C PRO A 50 16.53 -11.39 16.13
N ALA A 51 16.15 -12.30 17.02
CA ALA A 51 15.01 -13.19 16.86
C ALA A 51 13.72 -12.43 16.52
N TRP A 52 13.44 -11.29 17.16
CA TRP A 52 12.23 -10.50 16.87
C TRP A 52 12.26 -9.85 15.49
N LEU A 53 13.43 -9.43 15.01
CA LEU A 53 13.59 -8.94 13.63
C LEU A 53 13.30 -10.06 12.61
N PHE A 54 13.76 -11.27 12.90
CA PHE A 54 13.46 -12.43 12.07
C PHE A 54 11.96 -12.78 12.09
N VAL A 55 11.33 -12.76 13.26
CA VAL A 55 9.87 -12.96 13.41
C VAL A 55 9.10 -11.88 12.64
N ALA A 56 9.50 -10.61 12.75
CA ALA A 56 8.89 -9.52 11.99
C ALA A 56 9.05 -9.73 10.46
N ALA A 57 10.24 -10.15 10.00
CA ALA A 57 10.47 -10.45 8.59
C ALA A 57 9.61 -11.62 8.10
N LEU A 58 9.43 -12.67 8.90
CA LEU A 58 8.55 -13.79 8.60
C LEU A 58 7.08 -13.35 8.54
N LEU A 59 6.61 -12.55 9.50
CA LEU A 59 5.27 -11.99 9.51
C LEU A 59 5.03 -11.11 8.28
N GLN A 60 6.03 -10.32 7.88
CA GLN A 60 5.97 -9.49 6.69
C GLN A 60 5.87 -10.35 5.42
N ALA A 61 6.69 -11.40 5.30
CA ALA A 61 6.62 -12.35 4.18
C ALA A 61 5.27 -13.09 4.14
N ALA A 62 4.74 -13.49 5.30
CA ALA A 62 3.43 -14.10 5.42
C ALA A 62 2.30 -13.15 4.97
N THR A 63 2.44 -11.85 5.25
CA THR A 63 1.50 -10.83 4.77
C THR A 63 1.46 -10.76 3.25
N TYR A 64 2.64 -10.74 2.61
CA TYR A 64 2.73 -10.76 1.14
C TYR A 64 2.14 -12.03 0.54
N LEU A 65 2.40 -13.17 1.19
CA LEU A 65 1.85 -14.47 0.78
C LEU A 65 0.32 -14.50 0.92
N ALA A 66 -0.24 -13.98 2.01
CA ALA A 66 -1.68 -13.90 2.24
C ALA A 66 -2.36 -13.06 1.15
N GLN A 67 -1.82 -11.88 0.83
CA GLN A 67 -2.34 -11.03 -0.24
C GLN A 67 -2.28 -11.72 -1.61
N SER A 68 -1.16 -12.39 -1.91
CA SER A 68 -1.01 -13.20 -3.12
C SER A 68 -2.00 -14.36 -3.19
N ALA A 69 -2.30 -14.99 -2.05
CA ALA A 69 -3.27 -16.08 -1.96
C ALA A 69 -4.69 -15.60 -2.29
N VAL A 70 -5.06 -14.38 -1.89
CA VAL A 70 -6.36 -13.77 -2.25
C VAL A 70 -6.49 -13.64 -3.76
N TRP A 71 -5.51 -13.03 -4.44
CA TRP A 71 -5.55 -12.93 -5.90
C TRP A 71 -5.51 -14.31 -6.58
N ARG A 72 -4.70 -15.24 -6.06
CA ARG A 72 -4.66 -16.60 -6.57
C ARG A 72 -6.01 -17.31 -6.43
N ALA A 73 -6.72 -17.09 -5.32
CA ALA A 73 -8.05 -17.66 -5.10
C ALA A 73 -9.06 -17.13 -6.11
N VAL A 74 -9.03 -15.83 -6.43
CA VAL A 74 -9.85 -15.23 -7.49
C VAL A 74 -9.50 -15.81 -8.85
N LEU A 75 -8.21 -15.83 -9.21
CA LEU A 75 -7.75 -16.32 -10.51
C LEU A 75 -8.03 -17.80 -10.73
N ARG A 76 -7.99 -18.63 -9.66
CA ARG A 76 -8.37 -20.07 -9.71
C ARG A 76 -9.83 -20.31 -10.12
N ARG A 77 -10.71 -19.32 -9.97
CA ARG A 77 -12.10 -19.37 -10.45
C ARG A 77 -12.24 -19.00 -11.93
N THR A 78 -11.12 -18.72 -12.60
CA THR A 78 -11.05 -18.29 -13.99
C THR A 78 -10.16 -19.22 -14.80
N ARG A 79 -10.09 -19.00 -16.12
CA ARG A 79 -9.16 -19.71 -17.02
C ARG A 79 -7.70 -19.27 -16.89
N PHE A 80 -7.42 -18.14 -16.21
CA PHE A 80 -6.09 -17.56 -16.14
C PHE A 80 -5.25 -18.20 -15.02
N ARG A 81 -4.00 -18.54 -15.34
CA ARG A 81 -3.04 -19.09 -14.36
C ARG A 81 -1.84 -18.17 -14.25
N VAL A 82 -1.72 -17.51 -13.11
CA VAL A 82 -0.54 -16.70 -12.75
C VAL A 82 0.21 -17.45 -11.64
N PRO A 83 1.52 -17.68 -11.78
CA PRO A 83 2.30 -18.39 -10.76
C PRO A 83 2.33 -17.58 -9.46
N LEU A 84 2.28 -18.29 -8.32
CA LEU A 84 2.22 -17.66 -7.00
C LEU A 84 3.43 -16.74 -6.74
N GLY A 85 4.63 -17.11 -7.22
CA GLY A 85 5.81 -16.26 -7.10
C GLY A 85 5.68 -14.90 -7.81
N ALA A 86 5.00 -14.85 -8.97
CA ALA A 86 4.75 -13.59 -9.65
C ALA A 86 3.73 -12.73 -8.88
N LEU A 87 2.71 -13.36 -8.30
CA LEU A 87 1.76 -12.68 -7.40
C LEU A 87 2.47 -12.15 -6.16
N TYR A 88 3.39 -12.92 -5.57
CA TYR A 88 4.18 -12.51 -4.40
C TYR A 88 5.00 -11.26 -4.66
N VAL A 89 5.74 -11.23 -5.77
CA VAL A 89 6.50 -10.03 -6.18
C VAL A 89 5.57 -8.84 -6.42
N MET A 90 4.37 -9.08 -6.98
CA MET A 90 3.36 -8.03 -7.14
C MET A 90 2.80 -7.54 -5.80
N SER A 91 2.58 -8.41 -4.82
CA SER A 91 2.16 -8.04 -3.45
C SER A 91 3.20 -7.17 -2.77
N PHE A 92 4.47 -7.58 -2.85
CA PHE A 92 5.58 -6.78 -2.35
C PHE A 92 5.59 -5.39 -2.99
N ALA A 93 5.55 -5.32 -4.33
CA ALA A 93 5.58 -4.05 -5.06
C ALA A 93 4.37 -3.16 -4.73
N LYS A 94 3.17 -3.74 -4.64
CA LYS A 94 1.94 -3.03 -4.26
C LYS A 94 2.08 -2.41 -2.87
N LEU A 95 2.39 -3.22 -1.87
CA LEU A 95 2.49 -2.76 -0.49
C LEU A 95 3.61 -1.74 -0.32
N PHE A 96 4.74 -1.93 -0.98
CA PHE A 96 5.81 -0.95 -0.99
C PHE A 96 5.33 0.41 -1.55
N VAL A 97 4.65 0.39 -2.70
CA VAL A 97 4.10 1.61 -3.33
C VAL A 97 3.02 2.25 -2.47
N ASP A 98 2.14 1.45 -1.86
CA ASP A 98 1.08 1.93 -0.97
C ASP A 98 1.64 2.64 0.26
N GLN A 99 2.80 2.20 0.76
CA GLN A 99 3.48 2.83 1.91
C GLN A 99 4.39 4.00 1.51
N ALA A 100 5.06 3.91 0.36
CA ALA A 100 5.97 4.94 -0.11
C ALA A 100 5.26 6.17 -0.67
N LEU A 101 4.08 5.99 -1.29
CA LEU A 101 3.32 7.05 -1.93
C LEU A 101 2.04 7.33 -1.14
N PRO A 102 1.76 8.59 -0.73
CA PRO A 102 0.52 8.98 -0.06
C PRO A 102 -0.64 9.06 -1.07
N SER A 103 -0.94 7.93 -1.70
CA SER A 103 -1.94 7.77 -2.77
C SER A 103 -3.21 7.07 -2.28
N ALA A 104 -3.34 6.84 -0.98
CA ALA A 104 -4.44 6.10 -0.36
C ALA A 104 -4.67 4.71 -1.00
N GLY A 105 -3.61 4.05 -1.48
CA GLY A 105 -3.69 2.71 -2.09
C GLY A 105 -4.05 2.68 -3.59
N ILE A 106 -4.32 3.84 -4.21
CA ILE A 106 -4.70 3.92 -5.63
C ILE A 106 -3.53 3.49 -6.52
N SER A 107 -2.31 3.90 -6.20
CA SER A 107 -1.11 3.55 -6.97
C SER A 107 -0.82 2.05 -6.93
N GLY A 108 -0.97 1.40 -5.77
CA GLY A 108 -0.82 -0.04 -5.67
C GLY A 108 -1.90 -0.82 -6.41
N ALA A 109 -3.16 -0.38 -6.36
CA ALA A 109 -4.23 -0.99 -7.15
C ALA A 109 -3.95 -0.89 -8.66
N ALA A 110 -3.50 0.28 -9.13
CA ALA A 110 -3.10 0.46 -10.53
C ALA A 110 -1.95 -0.47 -10.93
N LEU A 111 -0.97 -0.68 -10.04
CA LEU A 111 0.15 -1.60 -10.27
C LEU A 111 -0.33 -3.05 -10.45
N ILE A 112 -1.35 -3.48 -9.70
CA ILE A 112 -1.96 -4.81 -9.88
C ILE A 112 -2.71 -4.92 -11.18
N VAL A 113 -3.50 -3.90 -11.53
CA VAL A 113 -4.24 -3.87 -12.80
C VAL A 113 -3.28 -4.05 -13.96
N HIS A 114 -2.26 -3.19 -14.04
CA HIS A 114 -1.26 -3.27 -15.12
C HIS A 114 -0.44 -4.56 -15.05
N GLY A 115 -0.09 -5.03 -13.85
CA GLY A 115 0.71 -6.24 -13.67
C GLY A 115 -0.01 -7.51 -14.12
N LEU A 116 -1.33 -7.61 -13.90
CA LEU A 116 -2.13 -8.75 -14.34
C LEU A 116 -2.50 -8.64 -15.82
N GLU A 117 -2.84 -7.44 -16.32
CA GLU A 117 -3.12 -7.22 -17.75
C GLU A 117 -1.89 -7.51 -18.63
N ARG A 118 -0.68 -7.11 -18.20
CA ARG A 118 0.59 -7.46 -18.87
C ARG A 118 0.85 -8.97 -18.93
N ARG A 119 0.21 -9.75 -18.06
CA ARG A 119 0.27 -11.23 -18.03
C ARG A 119 -0.91 -11.87 -18.79
N GLY A 120 -1.66 -11.08 -19.55
CA GLY A 120 -2.77 -11.54 -20.39
C GLY A 120 -4.06 -11.83 -19.63
N VAL A 121 -4.16 -11.44 -18.35
CA VAL A 121 -5.39 -11.62 -17.58
C VAL A 121 -6.45 -10.63 -18.08
N GLY A 122 -7.65 -11.13 -18.36
CA GLY A 122 -8.76 -10.30 -18.82
C GLY A 122 -9.21 -9.29 -17.76
N ARG A 123 -9.70 -8.13 -18.21
CA ARG A 123 -10.10 -7.00 -17.35
C ARG A 123 -11.10 -7.36 -16.25
N GLY A 124 -12.09 -8.22 -16.53
CA GLY A 124 -13.07 -8.68 -15.54
C GLY A 124 -12.42 -9.36 -14.33
N PRO A 125 -11.66 -10.46 -14.51
CA PRO A 125 -10.87 -11.09 -13.47
C PRO A 125 -9.88 -10.17 -12.74
N VAL A 126 -9.26 -9.22 -13.45
CA VAL A 126 -8.36 -8.22 -12.84
C VAL A 126 -9.12 -7.35 -11.85
N MET A 127 -10.25 -6.78 -12.27
CA MET A 127 -11.07 -5.95 -11.39
C MET A 127 -11.65 -6.76 -10.23
N ALA A 128 -12.01 -8.03 -10.45
CA ALA A 128 -12.43 -8.93 -9.38
C ALA A 128 -11.32 -9.11 -8.34
N CYS A 129 -10.04 -9.22 -8.74
CA CYS A 129 -8.92 -9.27 -7.81
C CYS A 129 -8.84 -8.02 -6.94
N VAL A 130 -8.99 -6.82 -7.52
CA VAL A 130 -8.95 -5.54 -6.80
C VAL A 130 -10.10 -5.42 -5.79
N VAL A 131 -11.32 -5.75 -6.20
CA VAL A 131 -12.51 -5.65 -5.34
C VAL A 131 -12.44 -6.67 -4.20
N VAL A 132 -12.14 -7.93 -4.51
CA VAL A 132 -12.04 -8.99 -3.49
C VAL A 132 -10.90 -8.71 -2.53
N GLU A 133 -9.75 -8.23 -3.00
CA GLU A 133 -8.65 -7.82 -2.13
C GLU A 133 -9.08 -6.70 -1.18
N THR A 134 -9.71 -5.65 -1.70
CA THR A 134 -10.13 -4.49 -0.88
C THR A 134 -11.11 -4.93 0.20
N MET A 135 -12.12 -5.72 -0.17
CA MET A 135 -13.10 -6.26 0.78
C MET A 135 -12.43 -7.17 1.82
N THR A 136 -11.59 -8.10 1.37
CA THR A 136 -10.89 -9.04 2.27
C THR A 136 -10.01 -8.29 3.26
N ASN A 137 -9.28 -7.27 2.81
CA ASN A 137 -8.42 -6.46 3.67
C ASN A 137 -9.23 -5.66 4.70
N SER A 138 -10.29 -4.98 4.26
CA SER A 138 -11.17 -4.23 5.17
C SER A 138 -11.84 -5.14 6.19
N THR A 139 -12.36 -6.31 5.78
CA THR A 139 -12.95 -7.29 6.69
C THR A 139 -11.92 -7.85 7.66
N ALA A 140 -10.72 -8.20 7.19
CA ALA A 140 -9.65 -8.70 8.04
C ALA A 140 -9.25 -7.67 9.11
N LEU A 141 -9.15 -6.39 8.76
CA LEU A 141 -8.85 -5.32 9.70
C LEU A 141 -9.95 -5.13 10.74
N ILE A 142 -11.22 -5.15 10.32
CA ILE A 142 -12.36 -5.06 11.24
C ILE A 142 -12.34 -6.24 12.23
N LEU A 143 -12.15 -7.46 11.73
CA LEU A 143 -12.08 -8.65 12.58
C LEU A 143 -10.89 -8.60 13.54
N ALA A 144 -9.71 -8.22 13.05
CA ALA A 144 -8.52 -8.07 13.89
C ALA A 144 -8.74 -7.02 14.98
N LEU A 145 -9.39 -5.91 14.66
CA LEU A 145 -9.74 -4.86 15.63
C LEU A 145 -10.73 -5.38 16.68
N LEU A 146 -11.75 -6.13 16.29
CA LEU A 146 -12.71 -6.73 17.22
C LEU A 146 -12.04 -7.73 18.15
N VAL A 147 -11.17 -8.60 17.63
CA VAL A 147 -10.40 -9.55 18.44
C VAL A 147 -9.49 -8.82 19.42
N ALA A 148 -8.79 -7.78 18.96
CA ALA A 148 -7.91 -6.98 19.81
C ALA A 148 -8.69 -6.28 20.92
N LEU A 149 -9.91 -5.79 20.64
CA LEU A 149 -10.78 -5.16 21.64
C LEU A 149 -11.21 -6.18 22.69
N VAL A 150 -11.64 -7.38 22.28
CA VAL A 150 -12.03 -8.47 23.20
C VAL A 150 -10.86 -8.95 24.07
N MET A 151 -9.62 -8.88 23.56
CA MET A 151 -8.42 -9.22 24.34
C MET A 151 -7.98 -8.10 25.29
N ALA A 152 -8.46 -6.87 25.08
CA ALA A 152 -8.11 -5.70 25.89
C ALA A 152 -9.03 -5.50 27.10
N ASP A 153 -10.21 -6.12 27.08
CA ASP A 153 -11.16 -6.23 28.19
C ASP A 153 -10.83 -7.45 29.08
#